data_AF-A0A0F9H3M3-F1
#
_entry.id   AF-A0A0F9H3M3-F1
#
_cell.length_a   1.000
_cell.length_b   1.000
_cell.length_c   1.000
_cell.angle_alpha   90.00
_cell.angle_beta   90.00
_cell.angle_gamma   90.00
#
_symmetry.space_group_name_H-M   'P 1'
#
loop_
_entity.id
_entity.type
_entity.pdbx_description
1 polymer ?
#
loop_
_entity_poly.entity_id
_entity_poly.type
_entity_poly.pdbx_seq_one_letter_code
_entity_poly.pdbx_strand_id
1 'polypeptide(L)'
;MARLAQSQADYCARIGRMVHSDRYAFRGGENLVQGGNNFTPRAIVNCWLNSKAGHREYLLSPMVTKSGVGIAKRNGKMFVAWAFSDASCKYPDCPAFKSKPIKSPKIFSVKVHD
;
A
#
# COMPACT_ATOMS: atom_id res chain seq x y z
N MET A 1 -3.01 5.74 2.26
CA MET A 1 -2.01 5.02 1.45
C MET A 1 -2.03 3.49 1.62
N ALA A 2 -2.34 2.92 2.80
CA ALA A 2 -2.27 1.47 3.02
C ALA A 2 -3.01 0.59 1.99
N ARG A 3 -4.24 0.95 1.59
CA ARG A 3 -4.98 0.22 0.54
C ARG A 3 -4.28 0.22 -0.83
N LEU A 4 -3.58 1.31 -1.18
CA LEU A 4 -2.82 1.42 -2.42
C LEU A 4 -1.60 0.50 -2.37
N ALA A 5 -0.84 0.58 -1.28
CA ALA A 5 0.31 -0.28 -1.04
C ALA A 5 -0.10 -1.77 -1.01
N GLN A 6 -1.25 -2.10 -0.42
CA GLN A 6 -1.78 -3.47 -0.44
C GLN A 6 -2.09 -3.93 -1.86
N SER A 7 -2.77 -3.10 -2.67
CA SER A 7 -3.04 -3.43 -4.08
C SER A 7 -1.75 -3.73 -4.88
N GLN A 8 -0.66 -3.03 -4.56
CA GLN A 8 0.63 -3.27 -5.22
C GLN A 8 1.30 -4.55 -4.72
N ALA A 9 1.31 -4.79 -3.42
CA ALA A 9 1.82 -6.04 -2.85
C ALA A 9 1.08 -7.24 -3.45
N ASP A 10 -0.25 -7.16 -3.57
CA ASP A 10 -1.09 -8.17 -4.20
C ASP A 10 -0.75 -8.36 -5.68
N TYR A 11 -0.49 -7.27 -6.41
CA TYR A 11 -0.06 -7.33 -7.81
C TYR A 11 1.29 -8.06 -7.96
N CYS A 12 2.31 -7.65 -7.20
CA CYS A 12 3.62 -8.30 -7.19
C CYS A 12 3.53 -9.78 -6.82
N ALA A 13 2.72 -10.13 -5.82
CA ALA A 13 2.46 -11.52 -5.45
C ALA A 13 1.73 -12.28 -6.58
N ARG A 14 0.78 -11.63 -7.27
CA ARG A 14 0.05 -12.23 -8.39
C ARG A 14 0.96 -12.54 -9.57
N ILE A 15 1.94 -11.69 -9.87
CA ILE A 15 2.88 -11.89 -10.98
C ILE A 15 4.18 -12.60 -10.56
N GLY A 16 4.41 -12.77 -9.27
CA GLY A 16 5.57 -13.50 -8.71
C GLY A 16 6.90 -12.75 -8.75
N ARG A 17 6.91 -11.45 -9.02
CA ARG A 17 8.11 -10.60 -9.09
C ARG A 17 7.80 -9.16 -8.64
N MET A 18 8.82 -8.44 -8.18
CA MET A 18 8.74 -7.01 -7.90
C MET A 18 8.76 -6.21 -9.20
N VAL A 19 7.78 -5.33 -9.39
CA VAL A 19 7.72 -4.37 -10.49
C VAL A 19 7.21 -3.07 -9.89
N HIS A 20 7.90 -1.97 -10.16
CA HIS A 20 7.45 -0.66 -9.74
C HIS A 20 6.15 -0.29 -10.45
N SER A 21 5.26 0.39 -9.74
CA SER A 21 4.00 0.84 -10.32
C SER A 21 4.17 2.17 -11.05
N ASP A 22 3.79 2.24 -12.33
CA ASP A 22 3.68 3.50 -13.08
C ASP A 22 2.43 4.33 -12.69
N ARG A 23 1.59 3.85 -11.76
CA ARG A 23 0.37 4.55 -11.33
C ARG A 23 0.73 5.87 -10.66
N TYR A 24 -0.02 6.93 -10.99
CA TYR A 24 0.15 8.29 -10.48
C TYR A 24 0.17 8.39 -8.94
N ALA A 25 -0.53 7.47 -8.27
CA ALA A 25 -0.60 7.36 -6.83
C ALA A 25 0.74 7.01 -6.13
N PHE A 26 1.79 6.69 -6.89
CA PHE A 26 3.16 6.45 -6.39
C PHE A 26 4.15 7.56 -6.73
N ARG A 27 3.70 8.71 -7.27
CA ARG A 27 4.59 9.85 -7.60
C ARG A 27 5.34 10.42 -6.38
N GLY A 28 4.86 10.16 -5.16
CA GLY A 28 5.55 10.54 -3.92
C GLY A 28 6.58 9.52 -3.42
N GLY A 29 6.73 8.38 -4.10
CA GLY A 29 7.70 7.33 -3.80
C GLY A 29 7.10 5.95 -3.57
N GLU A 30 7.89 4.92 -3.90
CA GLU A 30 7.56 3.51 -3.66
C GLU A 30 8.81 2.75 -3.24
N ASN A 31 8.72 2.04 -2.12
CA ASN A 31 9.71 1.03 -1.76
C ASN A 31 9.08 -0.36 -1.91
N LEU A 32 9.78 -1.26 -2.61
CA LEU A 32 9.40 -2.66 -2.74
C LEU A 32 10.45 -3.55 -2.10
N VAL A 33 10.03 -4.66 -1.50
CA VAL A 33 10.95 -5.74 -1.15
C VAL A 33 10.30 -7.10 -1.29
N GLN A 34 11.09 -8.08 -1.70
CA GLN A 34 10.73 -9.48 -1.78
C GLN A 34 11.65 -10.28 -0.86
N GLY A 35 11.08 -11.16 -0.05
CA GLY A 35 11.83 -12.02 0.86
C GLY A 35 11.14 -13.35 1.12
N GLY A 36 11.71 -14.15 2.02
CA GLY A 36 11.07 -15.35 2.54
C GLY A 36 9.95 -15.04 3.55
N ASN A 37 9.20 -16.07 3.95
CA ASN A 37 8.12 -15.92 4.93
C ASN A 37 8.57 -15.45 6.33
N ASN A 38 9.86 -15.53 6.63
CA ASN A 38 10.50 -15.12 7.87
C ASN A 38 11.01 -13.67 7.84
N PHE A 39 10.72 -12.88 6.79
CA PHE A 39 11.06 -11.47 6.76
C PHE A 39 10.31 -10.69 7.84
N THR A 40 11.06 -10.22 8.83
CA THR A 40 10.50 -9.41 9.92
C THR A 40 10.27 -7.98 9.46
N PRO A 41 9.27 -7.26 10.03
CA PRO A 41 9.06 -5.85 9.73
C PRO A 41 10.34 -5.00 9.92
N ARG A 42 11.11 -5.28 10.98
CA ARG A 42 12.39 -4.59 11.23
C ARG A 42 13.42 -4.86 10.13
N ALA A 43 13.56 -6.11 9.69
CA ALA A 43 14.49 -6.46 8.61
C ALA A 43 14.12 -5.77 7.29
N ILE A 44 12.82 -5.67 6.99
CA ILE A 44 12.30 -4.96 5.81
C ILE A 44 12.69 -3.47 5.85
N VAL A 45 12.42 -2.79 6.96
CA VAL A 45 12.77 -1.36 7.11
C VAL A 45 14.28 -1.15 7.07
N ASN A 46 15.05 -2.00 7.75
CA ASN A 46 16.51 -1.93 7.74
C ASN A 46 17.09 -2.16 6.34
N CYS A 47 16.50 -3.05 5.53
CA CYS A 47 16.91 -3.27 4.15
C CYS A 47 16.81 -1.98 3.32
N TRP A 48 15.68 -1.26 3.45
CA TRP A 48 15.47 0.02 2.75
C TRP A 48 16.34 1.15 3.30
N LEU A 49 16.51 1.25 4.62
CA LEU A 49 17.35 2.28 5.26
C LEU A 49 18.82 2.23 4.83
N ASN A 50 19.32 1.04 4.49
CA ASN A 50 20.71 0.79 4.11
C ASN A 50 20.88 0.59 2.60
N SER A 51 19.84 0.81 1.80
CA SER A 51 19.91 0.61 0.36
C SER A 51 20.60 1.77 -0.35
N LYS A 52 21.37 1.44 -1.39
CA LYS A 52 21.97 2.41 -2.33
C LYS A 52 21.06 2.75 -3.51
N ALA A 53 19.85 2.15 -3.58
CA ALA A 53 18.92 2.27 -4.70
C ALA A 53 17.78 3.27 -4.43
N GLY A 54 18.05 4.30 -3.62
CA GLY A 54 17.11 5.40 -3.34
C GLY A 54 16.00 5.13 -2.33
N HIS A 55 15.87 3.89 -1.82
CA HIS A 55 14.83 3.56 -0.84
C HIS A 55 14.86 4.42 0.44
N ARG A 56 16.07 4.82 0.86
CA ARG A 56 16.29 5.65 2.05
C ARG A 56 15.73 7.06 1.88
N GLU A 57 15.78 7.62 0.67
CA GLU A 57 15.33 9.00 0.43
C GLU A 57 13.84 9.17 0.72
N TYR A 58 13.00 8.22 0.34
CA TYR A 58 11.56 8.28 0.63
C TYR A 58 11.23 8.05 2.10
N LEU A 59 12.02 7.23 2.81
CA LEU A 59 11.83 7.00 4.25
C LEU A 59 12.13 8.24 5.09
N LEU A 60 13.06 9.07 4.63
CA LEU A 60 13.55 10.24 5.38
C LEU A 60 13.11 11.57 4.75
N SER A 61 12.34 11.53 3.67
CA SER A 61 11.92 12.74 2.97
C SER A 61 11.01 13.59 3.85
N PRO A 62 11.37 14.86 4.13
CA PRO A 62 10.52 15.77 4.91
C PRO A 62 9.24 16.18 4.16
N MET A 63 9.18 15.92 2.85
CA MET A 63 8.00 16.22 2.03
C MET A 63 6.91 15.15 2.17
N VAL A 64 7.23 13.95 2.67
CA VAL A 64 6.27 12.87 2.83
C VAL A 64 5.42 13.12 4.07
N THR A 65 4.13 13.41 3.87
CA THR A 65 3.16 13.64 4.95
C THR A 65 2.19 12.46 5.14
N LYS A 66 2.16 11.53 4.18
CA LYS A 66 1.31 10.34 4.17
C LYS A 66 2.10 9.13 3.69
N SER A 67 1.94 7.99 4.36
CA SER A 67 2.50 6.73 3.89
C SER A 67 1.63 5.54 4.25
N GLY A 68 1.92 4.38 3.66
CA GLY A 68 1.21 3.15 4.00
C GLY A 68 1.91 1.92 3.43
N VAL A 69 1.80 0.82 4.17
CA VAL A 69 2.46 -0.45 3.87
C VAL A 69 1.41 -1.48 3.48
N GLY A 70 1.73 -2.31 2.49
CA GLY A 70 0.98 -3.49 2.10
C GLY A 70 1.89 -4.72 2.08
N ILE A 71 1.36 -5.85 2.50
CA ILE A 71 2.10 -7.13 2.56
C ILE A 71 1.24 -8.21 1.92
N ALA A 72 1.82 -8.95 0.98
CA ALA A 72 1.20 -10.12 0.37
C ALA A 72 2.16 -11.31 0.45
N LYS A 73 1.61 -12.52 0.56
CA LYS A 73 2.38 -13.77 0.58
C LYS A 73 1.89 -14.69 -0.53
N ARG A 74 2.81 -15.32 -1.25
CA ARG A 74 2.50 -16.36 -2.24
C ARG A 74 3.69 -17.27 -2.46
N ASN A 75 3.44 -18.58 -2.55
CA ASN A 75 4.46 -19.59 -2.88
C ASN A 75 5.72 -19.49 -1.99
N GLY A 76 5.53 -19.32 -0.68
CA GLY A 76 6.64 -19.19 0.27
C GLY A 76 7.38 -17.84 0.26
N LYS A 77 6.99 -16.91 -0.62
CA LYS A 77 7.57 -15.57 -0.75
C LYS A 77 6.65 -14.52 -0.13
N MET A 78 7.27 -13.52 0.47
CA MET A 78 6.63 -12.29 0.93
C MET A 78 6.95 -11.16 -0.03
N PHE A 79 5.94 -10.37 -0.38
CA PHE A 79 6.02 -9.18 -1.22
C PHE A 79 5.51 -8.00 -0.40
N VAL A 80 6.33 -6.96 -0.26
CA VAL A 80 5.99 -5.79 0.54
C VAL A 80 6.12 -4.55 -0.32
N ALA A 81 5.12 -3.68 -0.23
CA ALA A 81 5.14 -2.36 -0.83
C ALA A 81 4.94 -1.29 0.24
N TRP A 82 5.69 -0.21 0.18
CA TRP A 82 5.48 1.00 0.96
C TRP A 82 5.28 2.18 0.01
N ALA A 83 4.10 2.77 0.05
CA ALA A 83 3.77 3.96 -0.75
C ALA A 83 3.93 5.23 0.10
N PHE A 84 4.51 6.26 -0.49
CA PHE A 84 4.76 7.57 0.12
C PHE A 84 4.10 8.69 -0.70
N SER A 85 3.65 9.76 -0.04
CA SER A 85 3.10 10.96 -0.70
C SER A 85 3.14 12.18 0.21
N ASP A 86 3.24 13.35 -0.40
CA ASP A 86 3.05 14.68 0.18
C ASP A 86 1.58 15.06 0.39
N ALA A 87 0.65 14.30 -0.21
CA ALA A 87 -0.78 14.50 -0.12
C ALA A 87 -1.52 13.19 0.17
N SER A 88 -2.79 13.29 0.57
CA SER A 88 -3.65 12.11 0.56
C SER A 88 -4.05 11.79 -0.87
N CYS A 89 -3.79 10.56 -1.34
CA CYS A 89 -4.36 10.11 -2.61
C CYS A 89 -5.89 10.21 -2.57
N LYS A 90 -6.47 10.93 -3.53
CA LYS A 90 -7.91 10.86 -3.81
C LYS A 90 -8.16 9.55 -4.56
N TYR A 91 -8.89 8.64 -3.93
CA TYR A 91 -9.53 7.57 -4.70
C TYR A 91 -10.56 8.24 -5.63
N PRO A 92 -10.60 7.94 -6.95
CA PRO A 92 -10.16 6.72 -7.60
C PRO A 92 -9.02 6.89 -8.64
N ASP A 93 -7.92 7.58 -8.35
CA ASP A 93 -6.77 7.68 -9.28
C ASP A 93 -5.98 6.35 -9.45
N CYS A 94 -6.58 5.22 -9.04
CA CYS A 94 -6.09 3.86 -9.21
C CYS A 94 -7.06 3.12 -10.15
N PRO A 95 -6.71 2.91 -11.44
CA PRO A 95 -7.61 2.30 -12.42
C PRO A 95 -8.03 0.85 -12.12
N ALA A 96 -7.44 0.21 -11.11
CA ALA A 96 -7.81 -1.14 -10.64
C ALA A 96 -8.76 -1.15 -9.43
N PHE A 97 -9.16 0.02 -8.89
CA PHE A 97 -10.06 0.10 -7.75
C PHE A 97 -11.52 -0.01 -8.18
N LYS A 98 -12.15 -1.16 -7.92
CA LYS A 98 -13.62 -1.24 -7.81
C LYS A 98 -13.98 -0.94 -6.36
N SER A 99 -14.64 0.19 -6.11
CA SER A 99 -15.21 0.47 -4.78
C SER A 99 -16.11 -0.69 -4.36
N LYS A 100 -15.97 -1.18 -3.13
CA LYS A 100 -17.06 -1.98 -2.55
C LYS A 100 -18.28 -1.05 -2.45
N PRO A 101 -19.48 -1.50 -2.86
CA PRO A 101 -20.68 -0.68 -2.70
C PRO A 101 -20.82 -0.30 -1.23
N ILE A 102 -20.95 1.00 -0.97
CA ILE A 102 -21.32 1.51 0.34
C ILE A 102 -22.67 0.88 0.64
N LYS A 103 -22.75 0.01 1.66
CA LYS A 103 -24.05 -0.45 2.15
C LYS A 103 -24.76 0.78 2.71
N SER A 104 -25.87 1.17 2.09
CA SER A 104 -26.72 2.23 2.58
C SER A 104 -27.03 1.98 4.06
N PRO A 105 -26.95 3.00 4.93
CA PRO A 105 -27.33 2.83 6.33
C PRO A 105 -28.77 2.34 6.38
N LYS A 106 -29.02 1.30 7.20
CA LYS A 106 -30.38 0.85 7.49
C LYS A 106 -31.09 1.98 8.22
N ILE A 107 -32.02 2.65 7.54
CA ILE A 107 -32.96 3.56 8.18
C ILE A 107 -33.88 2.70 9.03
N PHE A 108 -33.76 2.78 10.35
CA PHE A 108 -34.75 2.22 11.25
C PHE A 108 -35.85 3.26 11.43
N SER A 109 -37.01 3.03 10.82
CA SER A 109 -38.21 3.80 11.12
C SER A 109 -38.67 3.46 12.53
N VAL A 110 -38.51 4.39 13.46
CA VAL A 110 -39.12 4.30 14.79
C VAL A 110 -40.60 4.59 14.61
N LYS A 111 -41.46 3.60 14.84
CA LYS A 111 -42.89 3.85 15.04
C LYS A 111 -43.07 4.43 16.43
N VAL A 112 -43.49 5.68 16.49
CA VAL A 112 -44.03 6.28 17.71
C VAL A 112 -45.47 5.78 17.83
N HIS A 113 -45.79 5.16 18.94
CA HIS A 113 -47.16 4.82 19.29
C HIS A 113 -47.64 5.86 20.31
N ASP A 114 -48.78 6.49 20.01
CA ASP A 114 -49.50 7.42 20.88
C ASP A 114 -50.07 6.71 22.12
#